data_AF-A0A818LMI1-F1
#
_entry.id   AF-A0A818LMI1-F1
#
_cell.length_a   1.000
_cell.length_b   1.000
_cell.length_c   1.000
_cell.angle_alpha   90.00
_cell.angle_beta   90.00
_cell.angle_gamma   90.00
#
_symmetry.space_group_name_H-M   'P 1'
#
loop_
_entity.id
_entity.type
_entity.pdbx_description
1 polymer ?
#
loop_
_entity_poly.entity_id
_entity_poly.type
_entity_poly.pdbx_seq_one_letter_code
_entity_poly.pdbx_strand_id
1 'polypeptide(L)'
;MMEEIKQDQHVMISLKQMREICTQFSEHGYPHNNISRMSYPLNRIGLIDILEKKHKLTRVITENLCHYMDNTRRYRDETKKILPPEDYYPDGHFNHNQQINERLIFLKFTLKEGRLYLGFDYMKMIWISLAEQAVYPHDREQCFRWFAEIIDEVGFDLKAGKEFFQNHFMKLE
;
A
#
# COMPACT_ATOMS: atom_id res chain seq x y z
N MET A 1 7.57 -1.15 14.15
CA MET A 1 6.75 -0.85 12.96
C MET A 1 7.54 -0.89 11.65
N MET A 2 8.43 0.07 11.33
CA MET A 2 9.10 0.02 10.00
C MET A 2 9.99 -1.21 9.79
N GLU A 3 10.74 -1.63 10.80
CA GLU A 3 11.58 -2.84 10.69
C GLU A 3 10.73 -4.11 10.62
N GLU A 4 9.60 -4.16 11.33
CA GLU A 4 8.63 -5.25 11.26
C GLU A 4 8.08 -5.40 9.82
N ILE A 5 7.69 -4.30 9.17
CA ILE A 5 7.23 -4.32 7.77
C ILE A 5 8.34 -4.80 6.82
N LYS A 6 9.57 -4.30 6.99
CA LYS A 6 10.71 -4.71 6.14
C LYS A 6 11.10 -6.17 6.32
N GLN A 7 10.91 -6.72 7.52
CA GLN A 7 11.21 -8.11 7.86
C GLN A 7 10.02 -9.05 7.62
N ASP A 8 8.91 -8.53 7.07
CA ASP A 8 7.67 -9.27 6.82
C ASP A 8 7.06 -9.88 8.10
N GLN A 9 7.22 -9.19 9.23
CA GLN A 9 6.72 -9.58 10.54
C GLN A 9 5.63 -8.62 11.01
N HIS A 10 4.52 -9.14 11.55
CA HIS A 10 3.42 -8.34 12.11
C HIS A 10 2.98 -7.16 11.22
N VAL A 11 3.07 -7.35 9.89
CA VAL A 11 2.93 -6.25 8.92
C VAL A 11 1.57 -5.58 9.08
N MET A 12 0.49 -6.36 9.16
CA MET A 12 -0.88 -5.82 9.23
C MET A 12 -1.09 -4.94 10.46
N ILE A 13 -0.57 -5.37 11.62
CA ILE A 13 -0.66 -4.62 12.87
C ILE A 13 0.14 -3.33 12.76
N SER A 14 1.37 -3.42 12.22
CA SER A 14 2.24 -2.25 12.01
C SER A 14 1.62 -1.20 11.10
N LEU A 15 0.99 -1.62 10.00
CA LEU A 15 0.33 -0.69 9.07
C LEU A 15 -0.86 0.01 9.73
N LYS A 16 -1.70 -0.74 10.46
CA LYS A 16 -2.85 -0.19 11.19
C LYS A 16 -2.40 0.84 12.23
N GLN A 17 -1.43 0.48 13.07
CA GLN A 17 -0.89 1.36 14.11
C GLN A 17 -0.25 2.61 13.50
N MET A 18 0.54 2.46 12.44
CA MET A 18 1.19 3.60 11.79
C MET A 18 0.16 4.56 11.20
N ARG A 19 -0.89 4.04 10.55
CA ARG A 19 -1.99 4.85 10.03
C ARG A 19 -2.71 5.58 11.16
N GLU A 20 -3.04 4.87 12.23
CA GLU A 20 -3.69 5.44 13.41
C GLU A 20 -2.87 6.59 14.01
N ILE A 21 -1.56 6.39 14.19
CA ILE A 21 -0.63 7.43 14.66
C ILE A 21 -0.67 8.64 13.73
N CYS A 22 -0.54 8.45 12.41
CA CYS A 22 -0.60 9.54 11.44
C CYS A 22 -1.93 10.31 11.51
N THR A 23 -3.06 9.62 11.73
CA THR A 23 -4.37 10.26 11.83
C THR A 23 -4.56 11.13 13.08
N GLN A 24 -3.78 10.92 14.14
CA GLN A 24 -3.78 11.79 15.33
C GLN A 24 -3.21 13.19 15.06
N PHE A 25 -2.48 13.37 13.95
CA PHE A 25 -1.99 14.67 13.53
C PHE A 25 -3.05 15.40 12.70
N SER A 26 -3.18 16.71 12.93
CA SER A 26 -4.15 17.53 12.21
C SER A 26 -3.80 17.64 10.73
N GLU A 27 -4.82 17.73 9.88
CA GLU A 27 -4.67 17.97 8.43
C GLU A 27 -4.13 19.38 8.17
N HIS A 28 -4.66 20.34 8.92
CA HIS A 28 -4.33 21.75 8.89
C HIS A 28 -3.63 22.05 10.22
N GLY A 29 -2.43 22.63 10.19
CA GLY A 29 -1.62 22.87 11.39
C GLY A 29 -2.44 23.50 12.51
N TYR A 30 -2.24 23.05 13.75
CA TYR A 30 -3.00 23.53 14.91
C TYR A 30 -3.01 25.06 14.98
N PRO A 31 -4.16 25.73 15.22
CA PRO A 31 -4.14 27.04 15.81
C PRO A 31 -3.60 26.88 17.22
N HIS A 32 -2.42 27.44 17.42
CA HIS A 32 -1.64 27.47 18.65
C HIS A 32 -2.50 27.51 19.92
N ASN A 33 -2.38 26.50 20.78
CA ASN A 33 -2.37 26.69 22.23
C ASN A 33 -1.88 25.44 22.98
N ASN A 34 -0.74 25.62 23.66
CA ASN A 34 -0.28 24.85 24.83
C ASN A 34 0.32 23.45 24.64
N ILE A 35 1.39 23.28 23.86
CA ILE A 35 2.36 22.20 24.13
C ILE A 35 3.80 22.71 23.96
N SER A 36 4.50 22.79 25.09
CA SER A 36 5.93 23.04 25.18
C SER A 36 6.77 21.90 24.59
N ARG A 37 7.93 22.27 24.00
CA ARG A 37 9.17 21.48 23.80
C ARG A 37 9.36 20.55 22.59
N MET A 38 8.49 20.52 21.58
CA MET A 38 8.87 19.96 20.27
C MET A 38 8.95 21.05 19.20
N SER A 39 10.15 21.22 18.65
CA SER A 39 10.44 22.16 17.58
C SER A 39 9.66 21.73 16.33
N TYR A 40 8.78 22.63 15.85
CA TYR A 40 7.85 22.53 14.72
C TYR A 40 6.49 21.86 14.97
N PRO A 41 5.36 22.57 14.74
CA PRO A 41 4.05 21.95 14.64
C PRO A 41 3.99 21.15 13.34
N LEU A 42 4.33 19.87 13.42
CA LEU A 42 4.25 18.95 12.29
C LEU A 42 2.79 18.57 12.05
N ASN A 43 2.21 19.00 10.94
CA ASN A 43 0.89 18.51 10.50
C ASN A 43 1.02 17.11 9.86
N ARG A 44 -0.10 16.46 9.57
CA ARG A 44 -0.13 15.09 9.01
C ARG A 44 0.67 14.96 7.72
N ILE A 45 0.53 15.94 6.81
CA ILE A 45 1.24 15.97 5.53
C ILE A 45 2.76 15.96 5.78
N GLY A 46 3.25 16.83 6.67
CA GLY A 46 4.67 16.91 7.01
C GLY A 46 5.20 15.63 7.67
N LEU A 47 4.40 14.98 8.52
CA LEU A 47 4.78 13.70 9.11
C LEU A 47 4.93 12.61 8.04
N ILE A 48 3.98 12.50 7.14
CA ILE A 48 4.03 11.50 6.06
C ILE A 48 5.20 11.79 5.12
N ASP A 49 5.48 13.05 4.79
CA ASP A 49 6.65 13.43 3.98
C ASP A 49 7.98 13.05 4.66
N ILE A 50 8.12 13.25 5.97
CA ILE A 50 9.30 12.81 6.72
C ILE A 50 9.43 11.28 6.68
N LEU A 51 8.33 10.55 6.90
CA LEU A 51 8.34 9.10 6.86
C LEU A 51 8.70 8.59 5.46
N GLU A 52 8.13 9.18 4.40
CA GLU A 52 8.46 8.85 3.02
C GLU A 52 9.93 9.13 2.71
N LYS A 53 10.46 10.31 3.07
CA LYS A 53 11.86 10.65 2.81
C LYS A 53 12.83 9.73 3.53
N LYS A 54 12.56 9.44 4.80
CA LYS A 54 13.45 8.65 5.68
C LYS A 54 13.36 7.15 5.46
N HIS A 55 12.15 6.64 5.20
CA HIS A 55 11.87 5.21 5.19
C HIS A 55 11.38 4.69 3.85
N LYS A 56 11.13 5.57 2.86
CA LYS A 56 10.62 5.20 1.53
C LYS A 56 9.33 4.37 1.65
N LEU A 57 8.32 4.89 2.36
CA LEU A 57 7.10 4.16 2.68
C LEU A 57 6.46 3.56 1.44
N THR A 58 6.21 4.38 0.40
CA THR A 58 5.58 3.93 -0.84
C THR A 58 6.29 2.72 -1.44
N ARG A 59 7.63 2.78 -1.49
CA ARG A 59 8.49 1.68 -1.95
C ARG A 59 8.37 0.45 -1.05
N VAL A 60 8.60 0.60 0.25
CA VAL A 60 8.62 -0.52 1.20
C VAL A 60 7.28 -1.26 1.22
N ILE A 61 6.15 -0.54 1.18
CA ILE A 61 4.83 -1.17 1.16
C ILE A 61 4.56 -1.88 -0.16
N THR A 62 4.97 -1.28 -1.28
CA THR A 62 4.84 -1.91 -2.61
C THR A 62 5.66 -3.19 -2.70
N GLU A 63 6.95 -3.14 -2.31
CA GLU A 63 7.83 -4.30 -2.31
C GLU A 63 7.32 -5.40 -1.35
N ASN A 64 6.80 -5.02 -0.18
CA ASN A 64 6.22 -5.99 0.76
C ASN A 64 4.94 -6.66 0.20
N LEU A 65 4.08 -5.92 -0.50
CA LEU A 65 2.93 -6.50 -1.20
C LEU A 65 3.37 -7.51 -2.28
N CYS A 66 4.37 -7.15 -3.09
CA CYS A 66 4.90 -8.04 -4.12
C CYS A 66 5.48 -9.32 -3.50
N HIS A 67 6.30 -9.18 -2.45
CA HIS A 67 6.88 -10.30 -1.72
C HIS A 67 5.81 -11.23 -1.13
N TYR A 68 4.76 -10.66 -0.54
CA TYR A 68 3.61 -11.43 -0.05
C TYR A 68 2.94 -12.26 -1.17
N MET A 69 2.71 -11.64 -2.33
CA MET A 69 2.11 -12.33 -3.48
C MET A 69 3.02 -13.42 -4.04
N ASP A 70 4.33 -13.18 -4.12
CA ASP A 70 5.32 -14.18 -4.53
C ASP A 70 5.34 -15.38 -3.60
N ASN A 71 5.31 -15.16 -2.28
CA ASN A 71 5.23 -16.23 -1.30
C ASN A 71 3.92 -17.03 -1.40
N THR A 72 2.80 -16.36 -1.67
CA THR A 72 1.51 -17.02 -1.87
C THR A 72 1.53 -17.90 -3.13
N ARG A 73 2.08 -17.39 -4.24
CA ARG A 73 2.30 -18.18 -5.48
C ARG A 73 3.19 -19.38 -5.24
N ARG A 74 4.31 -19.19 -4.53
CA ARG A 74 5.23 -20.27 -4.18
C ARG A 74 4.55 -21.35 -3.34
N TYR A 75 3.80 -20.95 -2.31
CA TYR A 75 3.04 -21.89 -1.48
C TYR A 75 2.05 -22.73 -2.30
N ARG A 76 1.31 -22.11 -3.22
CA ARG A 76 0.42 -22.83 -4.16
C ARG A 76 1.21 -23.84 -4.99
N ASP A 77 2.33 -23.41 -5.56
CA ASP A 77 3.09 -24.22 -6.51
C ASP A 77 3.76 -25.42 -5.82
N GLU A 78 4.22 -25.26 -4.57
CA GLU A 78 4.82 -26.30 -3.74
C GLU A 78 3.78 -27.28 -3.17
N THR A 79 2.66 -26.78 -2.63
CA THR A 79 1.66 -27.62 -1.96
C THR A 79 0.66 -28.25 -2.94
N LYS A 80 0.59 -27.73 -4.17
CA LYS A 80 -0.48 -28.02 -5.15
C LYS A 80 -1.89 -27.84 -4.58
N LYS A 81 -2.03 -27.06 -3.51
CA LYS A 81 -3.30 -26.74 -2.86
C LYS A 81 -3.54 -25.24 -2.93
N ILE A 82 -4.74 -24.87 -3.34
CA ILE A 82 -5.25 -23.50 -3.24
C ILE A 82 -6.37 -23.58 -2.23
N LEU A 83 -6.11 -23.06 -1.03
CA LEU A 83 -7.19 -22.83 -0.06
C LEU A 83 -8.02 -21.64 -0.55
N PRO A 84 -9.32 -21.60 -0.25
CA PRO A 84 -10.09 -20.37 -0.44
C PRO A 84 -9.37 -19.18 0.24
N PRO A 85 -9.40 -17.96 -0.34
CA PRO A 85 -8.63 -16.84 0.18
C PRO A 85 -9.05 -16.43 1.60
N GLU A 86 -10.29 -16.70 2.01
CA GLU A 86 -10.82 -16.55 3.36
C GLU A 86 -10.25 -17.55 4.39
N ASP A 87 -9.72 -18.68 3.92
CA ASP A 87 -9.18 -19.78 4.72
C ASP A 87 -7.64 -19.85 4.68
N TYR A 88 -6.99 -19.01 3.86
CA TYR A 88 -5.52 -18.94 3.77
C TYR A 88 -4.94 -17.90 4.73
N TYR A 89 -4.37 -18.35 5.85
CA TYR A 89 -3.76 -17.52 6.90
C TYR A 89 -2.23 -17.72 6.97
N PRO A 90 -1.44 -17.07 6.10
CA PRO A 90 0.01 -17.28 6.04
C PRO A 90 0.75 -16.83 7.31
N ASP A 91 0.19 -15.87 8.06
CA ASP A 91 0.73 -15.39 9.33
C ASP A 91 -0.06 -15.89 10.56
N GLY A 92 -1.05 -16.77 10.34
CA GLY A 92 -1.93 -17.31 11.38
C GLY A 92 -2.99 -16.35 11.93
N HIS A 93 -3.07 -15.11 11.45
CA HIS A 93 -3.96 -14.08 12.01
C HIS A 93 -4.84 -13.39 10.97
N PHE A 94 -4.29 -13.10 9.79
CA PHE A 94 -4.99 -12.39 8.73
C PHE A 94 -5.05 -13.24 7.47
N ASN A 95 -6.26 -13.40 6.92
CA ASN A 95 -6.47 -14.15 5.70
C ASN A 95 -5.96 -13.39 4.47
N HIS A 96 -5.93 -14.06 3.31
CA HIS A 96 -5.40 -13.49 2.08
C HIS A 96 -6.03 -12.15 1.70
N ASN A 97 -7.36 -12.07 1.77
CA ASN A 97 -8.10 -10.87 1.43
C ASN A 97 -7.73 -9.70 2.35
N GLN A 98 -7.57 -9.96 3.64
CA GLN A 98 -7.13 -8.96 4.61
C GLN A 98 -5.68 -8.52 4.35
N GLN A 99 -4.79 -9.47 4.03
CA GLN A 99 -3.38 -9.19 3.74
C GLN A 99 -3.20 -8.21 2.56
N ILE A 100 -3.93 -8.42 1.47
CA ILE A 100 -3.89 -7.49 0.32
C ILE A 100 -4.56 -6.17 0.68
N ASN A 101 -5.78 -6.22 1.22
CA ASN A 101 -6.60 -5.03 1.44
C ASN A 101 -5.93 -4.03 2.39
N GLU A 102 -5.32 -4.49 3.49
CA GLU A 102 -4.67 -3.59 4.46
C GLU A 102 -3.43 -2.90 3.87
N ARG A 103 -2.65 -3.59 3.03
CA ARG A 103 -1.50 -2.99 2.32
C ARG A 103 -1.96 -1.92 1.35
N LEU A 104 -3.01 -2.21 0.58
CA LEU A 104 -3.59 -1.28 -0.39
C LEU A 104 -4.24 -0.06 0.28
N ILE A 105 -4.97 -0.26 1.39
CA ILE A 105 -5.55 0.82 2.20
C ILE A 105 -4.45 1.72 2.74
N PHE A 106 -3.39 1.15 3.31
CA PHE A 106 -2.30 1.93 3.86
C PHE A 106 -1.52 2.71 2.79
N LEU A 107 -1.29 2.08 1.64
CA LEU A 107 -0.63 2.75 0.51
C LEU A 107 -1.48 3.91 -0.01
N LYS A 108 -2.79 3.70 -0.21
CA LYS A 108 -3.73 4.77 -0.60
C LYS A 108 -3.73 5.92 0.41
N PHE A 109 -3.83 5.60 1.70
CA PHE A 109 -3.76 6.58 2.77
C PHE A 109 -2.48 7.42 2.69
N THR A 110 -1.33 6.77 2.53
CA THR A 110 -0.03 7.45 2.44
C THR A 110 0.03 8.41 1.25
N LEU A 111 -0.46 7.97 0.08
CA LEU A 111 -0.49 8.79 -1.13
C LEU A 111 -1.43 10.00 -0.98
N LYS A 112 -2.65 9.77 -0.51
CA LYS A 112 -3.67 10.82 -0.34
C LYS A 112 -3.26 11.84 0.72
N GLU A 113 -3.00 11.38 1.94
CA GLU A 113 -2.74 12.25 3.09
C GLU A 113 -1.34 12.88 3.03
N GLY A 114 -0.40 12.24 2.35
CA GLY A 114 0.93 12.81 2.08
C GLY A 114 0.98 13.71 0.86
N ARG A 115 -0.08 13.76 0.04
CA ARG A 115 -0.10 14.40 -1.30
C ARG A 115 1.06 13.91 -2.18
N LEU A 116 1.30 12.60 -2.14
CA LEU A 116 2.36 11.91 -2.87
C LEU A 116 1.77 11.25 -4.11
N TYR A 117 2.57 11.12 -5.16
CA TYR A 117 2.24 10.31 -6.33
C TYR A 117 2.99 8.99 -6.29
N LEU A 118 2.34 7.93 -6.76
CA LEU A 118 3.00 6.65 -6.94
C LEU A 118 3.78 6.65 -8.26
N GLY A 119 5.08 6.33 -8.19
CA GLY A 119 5.92 6.22 -9.38
C GLY A 119 5.47 5.10 -10.32
N PHE A 120 5.73 5.24 -11.62
CA PHE A 120 5.35 4.29 -12.65
C PHE A 120 5.82 2.85 -12.36
N ASP A 121 7.07 2.68 -11.94
CA ASP A 121 7.62 1.36 -11.63
C ASP A 121 6.85 0.67 -10.51
N TYR A 122 6.43 1.42 -9.48
CA TYR A 122 5.64 0.88 -8.38
C TYR A 122 4.21 0.55 -8.80
N MET A 123 3.58 1.37 -9.65
CA MET A 123 2.28 1.02 -10.25
C MET A 123 2.39 -0.29 -11.04
N LYS A 124 3.42 -0.44 -11.86
CA LYS A 124 3.67 -1.65 -12.63
C LYS A 124 3.89 -2.87 -11.73
N MET A 125 4.62 -2.73 -10.63
CA MET A 125 4.83 -3.81 -9.67
C MET A 125 3.51 -4.32 -9.05
N ILE A 126 2.63 -3.40 -8.64
CA ILE A 126 1.30 -3.74 -8.09
C ILE A 126 0.45 -4.41 -9.16
N TRP A 127 0.42 -3.85 -10.37
CA TRP A 127 -0.32 -4.39 -11.50
C TRP A 127 0.13 -5.82 -11.84
N ILE A 128 1.42 -6.05 -11.98
CA ILE A 128 1.96 -7.39 -12.26
C ILE A 128 1.56 -8.35 -11.13
N SER A 129 1.68 -7.92 -9.87
CA SER A 129 1.48 -8.80 -8.72
C SER A 129 0.02 -9.21 -8.50
N LEU A 130 -0.93 -8.30 -8.75
CA LEU A 130 -2.36 -8.49 -8.44
C LEU A 130 -3.25 -8.66 -9.67
N ALA A 131 -2.90 -8.12 -10.84
CA ALA A 131 -3.67 -8.25 -12.07
C ALA A 131 -3.13 -9.38 -12.97
N GLU A 132 -1.87 -9.29 -13.38
CA GLU A 132 -1.28 -10.24 -14.34
C GLU A 132 -1.00 -11.60 -13.68
N GLN A 133 -0.37 -11.59 -12.50
CA GLN A 133 0.06 -12.78 -11.75
C GLN A 133 -0.81 -13.05 -10.52
N ALA A 134 -2.08 -12.66 -10.59
CA ALA A 134 -3.09 -12.93 -9.56
C ALA A 134 -3.06 -14.41 -9.11
N VAL A 135 -3.19 -14.65 -7.81
CA VAL A 135 -3.35 -16.00 -7.27
C VAL A 135 -4.83 -16.38 -7.33
N TYR A 136 -5.71 -15.44 -6.97
CA TYR A 136 -7.15 -15.58 -6.97
C TYR A 136 -7.80 -14.59 -7.93
N PRO A 137 -9.00 -14.89 -8.48
CA PRO A 137 -9.76 -13.92 -9.27
C PRO A 137 -10.02 -12.61 -8.52
N HIS A 138 -10.23 -12.69 -7.21
CA HIS A 138 -10.50 -11.54 -6.35
C HIS A 138 -9.33 -10.55 -6.30
N ASP A 139 -8.08 -11.00 -6.46
CA ASP A 139 -6.90 -10.13 -6.46
C ASP A 139 -6.98 -9.11 -7.60
N ARG A 140 -7.48 -9.54 -8.77
CA ARG A 140 -7.66 -8.68 -9.94
C ARG A 140 -8.72 -7.62 -9.69
N GLU A 141 -9.84 -8.03 -9.10
CA GLU A 141 -10.92 -7.11 -8.74
C GLU A 141 -10.44 -6.05 -7.73
N GLN A 142 -9.72 -6.48 -6.68
CA GLN A 142 -9.13 -5.55 -5.73
C GLN A 142 -8.13 -4.61 -6.40
N CYS A 143 -7.29 -5.12 -7.31
CA CYS A 143 -6.32 -4.34 -8.07
C CYS A 143 -7.01 -3.25 -8.90
N PHE A 144 -8.00 -3.62 -9.72
CA PHE A 144 -8.71 -2.66 -10.56
C PHE A 144 -9.47 -1.63 -9.75
N ARG A 145 -10.16 -2.05 -8.69
CA ARG A 145 -10.84 -1.13 -7.77
C ARG A 145 -9.86 -0.15 -7.14
N TRP A 146 -8.72 -0.65 -6.65
CA TRP A 146 -7.72 0.20 -6.02
C TRP A 146 -7.12 1.21 -6.99
N PHE A 147 -6.77 0.80 -8.21
CA PHE A 147 -6.30 1.73 -9.23
C PHE A 147 -7.36 2.78 -9.58
N ALA A 148 -8.63 2.40 -9.74
CA ALA A 148 -9.72 3.33 -10.01
C ALA A 148 -9.86 4.37 -8.87
N GLU A 149 -9.81 3.94 -7.62
CA GLU A 149 -9.85 4.84 -6.45
C GLU A 149 -8.65 5.79 -6.40
N ILE A 150 -7.44 5.31 -6.71
CA ILE A 150 -6.24 6.17 -6.73
C ILE A 150 -6.32 7.21 -7.84
N ILE A 151 -6.79 6.81 -9.03
CA ILE A 151 -6.98 7.73 -10.16
C ILE A 151 -7.92 8.88 -9.78
N ASP A 152 -9.03 8.55 -9.13
CA ASP A 152 -10.06 9.50 -8.75
C ASP A 152 -9.65 10.38 -7.55
N GLU A 153 -9.11 9.77 -6.49
CA GLU A 153 -8.86 10.48 -5.22
C GLU A 153 -7.48 11.17 -5.14
N VAL A 154 -6.45 10.58 -5.75
CA VAL A 154 -5.06 11.07 -5.67
C VAL A 154 -4.63 11.70 -6.99
N GLY A 155 -5.12 11.16 -8.11
CA GLY A 155 -4.60 11.45 -9.43
C GLY A 155 -3.23 10.82 -9.66
N PHE A 156 -2.72 10.95 -10.88
CA PHE A 156 -1.38 10.54 -11.24
C PHE A 156 -0.53 11.73 -11.64
N ASP A 157 0.78 11.58 -11.47
CA ASP A 157 1.72 12.40 -12.24
C ASP A 157 1.43 12.20 -13.73
N LEU A 158 1.22 13.30 -14.47
CA LEU A 158 0.84 13.32 -15.88
C LEU A 158 1.75 12.46 -16.75
N LYS A 159 3.04 12.36 -16.39
CA LYS A 159 4.02 11.52 -17.10
C LYS A 159 3.83 10.04 -16.78
N ALA A 160 3.77 9.68 -15.49
CA ALA A 160 3.64 8.30 -15.05
C ALA A 160 2.28 7.68 -15.43
N GLY A 161 1.19 8.44 -15.31
CA GLY A 161 -0.16 8.01 -15.69
C GLY A 161 -0.25 7.68 -17.19
N LYS A 162 0.28 8.55 -18.06
CA LYS A 162 0.25 8.32 -19.51
C LYS A 162 0.99 7.04 -19.91
N GLU A 163 2.19 6.81 -19.37
CA GLU A 163 2.95 5.58 -19.63
C GLU A 163 2.23 4.33 -19.10
N PHE A 164 1.54 4.43 -17.97
CA PHE A 164 0.79 3.31 -17.37
C PHE A 164 -0.42 2.90 -18.21
N PHE A 165 -1.29 3.86 -18.54
CA PHE A 165 -2.50 3.58 -19.32
C PHE A 165 -2.18 3.04 -20.72
N GLN A 166 -1.17 3.62 -21.39
CA GLN A 166 -0.77 3.20 -22.74
C GLN A 166 -0.22 1.76 -22.76
N ASN A 167 0.44 1.32 -21.69
CA ASN A 167 1.12 0.02 -21.68
C ASN A 167 0.28 -1.12 -21.12
N HIS A 168 -0.66 -0.85 -20.21
CA HIS A 168 -1.37 -1.91 -19.46
C HIS A 168 -2.89 -1.89 -19.65
N PHE A 169 -3.54 -0.72 -19.65
CA PHE A 169 -5.00 -0.64 -19.83
C PHE A 169 -5.43 -0.74 -21.29
N MET A 170 -4.65 -0.20 -22.24
CA MET A 170 -4.96 -0.27 -23.68
C MET A 170 -4.65 -1.62 -24.34
N LYS A 171 -4.12 -2.60 -23.60
CA LYS A 171 -3.77 -3.95 -24.12
C LYS A 171 -4.69 -5.06 -23.61
N LEU A 172 -5.67 -4.72 -22.77
CA LEU A 172 -6.76 -5.62 -22.38
C LEU A 172 -7.84 -5.56 -23.48
N GLU A 173 -7.55 -6.13 -24.65
CA GLU A 173 -8.56 -6.53 -25.66
C GLU A 173 -8.76 -8.05 -25.62
#